data_AF-A0A957U626-F1
#
_entry.id   AF-A0A957U626-F1
#
_cell.length_a   1.000
_cell.length_b   1.000
_cell.length_c   1.000
_cell.angle_alpha   90.00
_cell.angle_beta   90.00
_cell.angle_gamma   90.00
#
_symmetry.space_group_name_H-M   'P 1'
#
loop_
_entity.id
_entity.type
_entity.pdbx_description
1 polymer ?
#
loop_
_entity_poly.entity_id
_entity_poly.type
_entity_poly.pdbx_seq_one_letter_code
_entity_poly.pdbx_strand_id
1 'polypeptide(L)'
;VLAGVNLSGTLREPRRSIPAGTMAAIVVSFVIYMALAYWTSRVASPDELVSNFTIMVDKAAFGWAIQIGILAATFSAALNSLVGAPRILQAMAMQNVVPYSKIFAQETTGGEPRPAMLATGAIGVLTLLFGLTGDGLNQIAPLMTMFFLITYAVLNGVVLLEQLMGLPSFRPLLRIPRLVPLVGLVGSLGAMFLIAPLFSLVAVITILVLYEALQLRQLTAPWSDVRSGMFSAVAEWAAKRTLNMPQGHDRAWKPSLLVPVESATALRRSYRFLTAIARPNGSVHILGGYRAGHREGLNGLPAYEQTFGAEGIFARVALVETHRFRQTLQTAMEVYRSAFFRPNVLFLSVNGAHEDPERLQHIIDHAAENDIGVCLYLDNPLTALGREQVINVW
;
A
#
# COMPACT_ATOMS: atom_id res chain seq x y z
N VAL A 1 6.08 -19.18 -17.04
CA VAL A 1 5.35 -17.91 -17.31
C VAL A 1 6.17 -16.67 -16.93
N LEU A 2 6.75 -16.59 -15.73
CA LEU A 2 7.48 -15.39 -15.25
C LEU A 2 8.90 -15.22 -15.83
N ALA A 3 9.42 -16.16 -16.61
CA ALA A 3 10.78 -16.08 -17.18
C ALA A 3 11.00 -14.82 -18.04
N GLY A 4 9.99 -14.38 -18.79
CA GLY A 4 10.07 -13.15 -19.59
C GLY A 4 10.13 -11.87 -18.75
N VAL A 5 9.64 -11.90 -17.51
CA VAL A 5 9.70 -10.76 -16.57
C VAL A 5 11.09 -10.65 -15.95
N ASN A 6 11.76 -11.77 -15.68
CA ASN A 6 13.10 -11.80 -15.08
C ASN A 6 14.18 -11.12 -15.95
N LEU A 7 13.90 -10.90 -17.25
CA LEU A 7 14.78 -10.24 -18.21
C LEU A 7 14.24 -8.86 -18.63
N SER A 8 13.33 -8.26 -17.86
CA SER A 8 12.68 -7.00 -18.25
C SER A 8 13.67 -5.85 -18.45
N GLY A 9 14.80 -5.85 -17.74
CA GLY A 9 15.83 -4.81 -17.84
C GLY A 9 16.64 -4.82 -19.15
N THR A 10 16.57 -5.89 -19.93
CA THR A 10 17.31 -6.02 -21.21
C THR A 10 16.42 -5.89 -22.44
N LEU A 11 15.11 -5.74 -22.26
CA LEU A 11 14.16 -5.60 -23.36
C LEU A 11 14.12 -4.15 -23.88
N ARG A 12 14.13 -3.99 -25.21
CA ARG A 12 13.97 -2.68 -25.86
C ARG A 12 12.63 -2.01 -25.53
N GLU A 13 11.54 -2.79 -25.51
CA GLU A 13 10.19 -2.30 -25.18
C GLU A 13 9.49 -3.26 -24.19
N PRO A 14 9.85 -3.25 -22.90
CA PRO A 14 9.34 -4.23 -21.93
C PRO A 14 7.81 -4.20 -21.81
N ARG A 15 7.22 -3.00 -21.89
CA ARG A 15 5.77 -2.75 -21.76
C ARG A 15 4.92 -3.45 -22.81
N ARG A 16 5.47 -3.68 -24.01
CA ARG A 16 4.77 -4.36 -25.11
C ARG A 16 5.21 -5.82 -25.25
N SER A 17 6.51 -6.07 -25.15
CA SER A 17 7.09 -7.39 -25.38
C SER A 17 6.73 -8.41 -24.29
N ILE A 18 6.65 -8.00 -23.03
CA ILE A 18 6.32 -8.93 -21.93
C ILE A 18 4.90 -9.47 -22.09
N PRO A 19 3.82 -8.65 -22.20
CA PRO A 19 2.47 -9.20 -22.33
C PRO A 19 2.29 -10.05 -23.59
N ALA A 20 2.79 -9.57 -24.74
CA ALA A 20 2.65 -10.28 -26.01
C ALA A 20 3.42 -11.61 -26.01
N GLY A 21 4.68 -11.60 -25.57
CA GLY A 21 5.53 -12.77 -25.51
C GLY A 21 5.02 -13.82 -24.53
N THR A 22 4.60 -13.40 -23.34
CA THR A 22 4.06 -14.32 -22.33
C THR A 22 2.75 -14.97 -22.78
N MET A 23 1.82 -14.20 -23.36
CA MET A 23 0.55 -14.75 -23.84
C MET A 23 0.74 -15.69 -25.03
N ALA A 24 1.59 -15.33 -25.99
CA ALA A 24 1.90 -16.19 -27.12
C ALA A 24 2.54 -17.51 -26.67
N ALA A 25 3.50 -17.46 -25.74
CA ALA A 25 4.14 -18.65 -25.19
C ALA A 25 3.13 -19.58 -24.49
N ILE A 26 2.20 -19.03 -23.70
CA ILE A 26 1.15 -19.82 -23.03
C ILE A 26 0.27 -20.53 -24.06
N VAL A 27 -0.21 -19.80 -25.09
CA VAL A 27 -1.09 -20.36 -26.11
C VAL A 27 -0.37 -21.46 -26.90
N VAL A 28 0.87 -21.22 -27.33
CA VAL A 28 1.66 -22.21 -28.07
C VAL A 28 1.90 -23.46 -27.23
N SER A 29 2.33 -23.31 -25.98
CA SER A 29 2.54 -24.44 -25.07
C SER A 29 1.25 -25.22 -24.81
N PHE A 30 0.12 -24.53 -24.64
CA PHE A 30 -1.18 -25.17 -24.45
C PHE A 30 -1.58 -26.02 -25.67
N VAL A 31 -1.48 -25.46 -26.87
CA VAL A 31 -1.78 -26.19 -28.12
C VAL A 31 -0.89 -27.41 -28.27
N ILE A 32 0.41 -27.27 -28.01
CA ILE A 32 1.37 -28.39 -28.08
C ILE A 32 1.00 -29.47 -27.07
N TYR A 33 0.69 -29.12 -25.80
CA TYR A 33 0.30 -30.11 -24.80
C TYR A 33 -1.00 -30.84 -25.16
N MET A 34 -2.00 -30.14 -25.70
CA MET A 34 -3.24 -30.77 -26.15
C MET A 34 -3.02 -31.67 -27.36
N ALA A 35 -2.21 -31.25 -28.33
CA ALA A 35 -1.85 -32.06 -29.48
C ALA A 35 -1.08 -33.32 -29.07
N LEU A 36 -0.14 -33.21 -28.14
CA LEU A 36 0.60 -34.36 -27.60
C LEU A 36 -0.31 -35.31 -26.84
N ALA A 37 -1.20 -34.82 -25.98
CA ALA A 37 -2.15 -35.65 -25.26
C ALA A 37 -3.11 -36.39 -26.20
N TYR A 38 -3.59 -35.71 -27.24
CA TYR A 38 -4.40 -36.34 -28.28
C TYR A 38 -3.60 -37.41 -29.04
N TRP A 39 -2.37 -37.08 -29.47
CA TRP A 39 -1.53 -38.01 -30.21
C TRP A 39 -1.18 -39.26 -29.39
N THR A 40 -0.77 -39.13 -28.13
CA THR A 40 -0.45 -40.28 -27.26
C THR A 40 -1.66 -41.17 -27.04
N SER A 41 -2.86 -40.59 -26.89
CA SER A 41 -4.12 -41.35 -26.75
C SER A 41 -4.48 -42.19 -27.98
N ARG A 42 -3.92 -41.87 -29.16
CA ARG A 42 -4.18 -42.60 -30.41
C ARG A 42 -3.14 -43.67 -30.71
N VAL A 43 -1.94 -43.55 -30.15
CA VAL A 43 -0.77 -44.35 -30.56
C VAL A 43 -0.36 -45.38 -29.49
N ALA A 44 -0.75 -45.18 -28.23
CA ALA A 44 -0.44 -46.10 -27.14
C ALA A 44 -1.72 -46.62 -26.45
N SER A 45 -1.66 -47.84 -25.93
CA SER A 45 -2.74 -48.40 -25.10
C SER A 45 -2.73 -47.77 -23.70
N PRO A 46 -3.85 -47.80 -22.95
CA PRO A 46 -3.89 -47.31 -21.57
C PRO A 46 -2.84 -47.95 -20.67
N ASP A 47 -2.59 -49.25 -20.83
CA ASP A 47 -1.58 -49.98 -20.04
C ASP A 47 -0.15 -49.55 -20.39
N GLU A 48 0.13 -49.30 -21.67
CA GLU A 48 1.42 -48.74 -22.11
C GLU A 48 1.64 -47.34 -21.53
N LEU A 49 0.59 -46.49 -21.50
CA LEU A 49 0.69 -45.12 -20.97
C LEU A 49 0.94 -45.06 -19.47
N VAL A 50 0.48 -46.06 -18.70
CA VAL A 50 0.68 -46.11 -17.24
C VAL A 50 2.05 -46.69 -16.89
N SER A 51 2.51 -47.70 -17.62
CA SER A 51 3.72 -48.46 -17.28
C SER A 51 5.00 -47.93 -17.92
N ASN A 52 4.92 -47.27 -19.08
CA ASN A 52 6.08 -46.86 -19.86
C ASN A 52 6.30 -45.34 -19.85
N PHE A 53 7.27 -44.88 -19.06
CA PHE A 53 7.68 -43.48 -18.99
C PHE A 53 8.40 -42.96 -20.26
N THR A 54 8.86 -43.85 -21.15
CA THR A 54 9.58 -43.51 -22.38
C THR A 54 8.77 -43.77 -23.65
N ILE A 55 7.45 -43.95 -23.53
CA ILE A 55 6.56 -44.27 -24.66
C ILE A 55 6.67 -43.30 -25.84
N MET A 56 6.94 -42.02 -25.58
CA MET A 56 7.15 -41.02 -26.63
C MET A 56 8.41 -41.28 -27.44
N VAL A 57 9.48 -41.78 -26.81
CA VAL A 57 10.73 -42.16 -27.49
C VAL A 57 10.48 -43.38 -28.37
N ASP A 58 9.76 -44.38 -27.85
CA ASP A 58 9.54 -45.66 -28.52
C ASP A 58 8.63 -45.55 -29.74
N LYS A 59 7.60 -44.70 -29.68
CA LYS A 59 6.62 -44.53 -30.78
C LYS A 59 7.03 -43.45 -31.79
N ALA A 60 8.16 -42.77 -31.59
CA ALA A 60 8.63 -41.73 -32.50
C ALA A 60 9.43 -42.28 -33.68
N ALA A 61 9.31 -41.64 -34.84
CA ALA A 61 10.11 -41.97 -36.02
C ALA A 61 11.62 -41.84 -35.78
N PHE A 62 12.03 -40.91 -34.89
CA PHE A 62 13.43 -40.68 -34.52
C PHE A 62 13.56 -40.57 -32.99
N GLY A 63 13.55 -41.70 -32.29
CA GLY A 63 13.65 -41.73 -30.81
C GLY A 63 14.87 -40.98 -30.25
N TRP A 64 16.02 -41.05 -30.91
CA TRP A 64 17.23 -40.33 -30.51
C TRP A 64 17.04 -38.80 -30.50
N ALA A 65 16.21 -38.26 -31.41
CA ALA A 65 15.94 -36.83 -31.46
C ALA A 65 15.12 -36.37 -30.25
N ILE A 66 14.19 -37.20 -29.77
CA ILE A 66 13.43 -36.94 -28.54
C ILE A 66 14.35 -36.95 -27.33
N GLN A 67 15.28 -37.90 -27.24
CA GLN A 67 16.24 -37.96 -26.14
C GLN A 67 17.12 -36.71 -26.09
N ILE A 68 17.66 -36.26 -27.24
CA ILE A 68 18.42 -35.01 -27.33
C ILE A 68 17.52 -33.82 -26.93
N GLY A 69 16.27 -33.80 -27.39
CA GLY A 69 15.30 -32.76 -27.05
C GLY A 69 15.03 -32.66 -25.54
N ILE A 70 14.83 -33.80 -24.86
CA ILE A 70 14.64 -33.87 -23.41
C ILE A 70 15.89 -33.36 -22.68
N LEU A 71 17.08 -33.78 -23.08
CA LEU A 71 18.34 -33.32 -22.49
C LEU A 71 18.54 -31.80 -22.69
N ALA A 72 18.31 -31.30 -23.90
CA ALA A 72 18.45 -29.88 -24.20
C ALA A 72 17.44 -29.01 -23.43
N ALA A 73 16.17 -29.44 -23.38
CA ALA A 73 15.10 -28.73 -22.68
C ALA A 73 15.33 -28.71 -21.15
N THR A 74 15.69 -29.86 -20.56
CA THR A 74 15.96 -29.95 -19.12
C THR A 74 17.20 -29.16 -18.71
N PHE A 75 18.29 -29.25 -19.49
CA PHE A 75 19.51 -28.48 -19.24
C PHE A 75 19.26 -26.97 -19.35
N SER A 76 18.53 -26.53 -20.37
CA SER A 76 18.17 -25.12 -20.55
C SER A 76 17.32 -24.57 -19.40
N ALA A 77 16.30 -25.33 -18.96
CA ALA A 77 15.44 -24.93 -17.85
C ALA A 77 16.20 -24.88 -16.51
N ALA A 78 17.10 -25.83 -16.27
CA ALA A 78 17.95 -25.88 -15.09
C ALA A 78 18.90 -24.66 -15.05
N LEU A 79 19.58 -24.37 -16.16
CA LEU A 79 20.51 -23.23 -16.26
C LEU A 79 19.79 -21.90 -16.03
N ASN A 80 18.61 -21.72 -16.62
CA ASN A 80 17.81 -20.51 -16.41
C ASN A 80 17.41 -20.33 -14.94
N SER A 81 17.09 -21.41 -14.24
CA SER A 81 16.73 -21.35 -12.81
C SER A 81 17.95 -21.08 -11.93
N LEU A 82 19.11 -21.63 -12.30
CA LEU A 82 20.37 -21.44 -11.59
C LEU A 82 20.87 -19.99 -11.66
N VAL A 83 20.58 -19.27 -12.75
CA VAL A 83 20.92 -17.84 -12.90
C VAL A 83 19.81 -16.94 -12.34
N GLY A 84 18.54 -17.32 -12.53
CA GLY A 84 17.39 -16.49 -12.13
C GLY A 84 17.18 -16.41 -10.63
N ALA A 85 17.21 -17.54 -9.92
CA ALA A 85 16.91 -17.58 -8.48
C ALA A 85 17.88 -16.74 -7.61
N PRO A 86 19.22 -16.79 -7.80
CA PRO A 86 20.15 -15.96 -7.05
C PRO A 86 19.89 -14.46 -7.24
N ARG A 87 19.55 -14.03 -8.47
CA ARG A 87 19.29 -12.61 -8.77
C ARG A 87 18.00 -12.12 -8.12
N ILE A 88 16.95 -12.95 -8.04
CA ILE A 88 15.74 -12.62 -7.29
C ILE A 88 16.05 -12.49 -5.80
N LEU A 89 16.80 -13.45 -5.23
CA LEU A 89 17.21 -13.41 -3.83
C LEU A 89 18.05 -12.16 -3.50
N GLN A 90 19.00 -11.84 -4.37
CA GLN A 90 19.83 -10.64 -4.27
C GLN A 90 19.00 -9.36 -4.33
N ALA A 91 18.08 -9.23 -5.29
CA ALA A 91 17.23 -8.05 -5.42
C ALA A 91 16.37 -7.82 -4.16
N MET A 92 15.84 -8.90 -3.57
CA MET A 92 15.14 -8.82 -2.27
C MET A 92 16.07 -8.42 -1.13
N ALA A 93 17.33 -8.87 -1.16
CA ALA A 93 18.35 -8.52 -0.16
C ALA A 93 18.76 -7.04 -0.25
N MET A 94 18.91 -6.48 -1.45
CA MET A 94 19.18 -5.05 -1.64
C MET A 94 18.08 -4.16 -1.03
N GLN A 95 16.85 -4.66 -0.97
CA GLN A 95 15.70 -3.98 -0.37
C GLN A 95 15.50 -4.32 1.13
N ASN A 96 16.45 -5.01 1.77
CA ASN A 96 16.38 -5.46 3.16
C ASN A 96 15.12 -6.29 3.51
N VAL A 97 14.53 -6.96 2.52
CA VAL A 97 13.33 -7.80 2.70
C VAL A 97 13.67 -9.13 3.36
N VAL A 98 14.78 -9.75 2.94
CA VAL A 98 15.22 -11.06 3.47
C VAL A 98 16.17 -10.91 4.68
N PRO A 99 16.16 -11.87 5.62
CA PRO A 99 17.17 -11.91 6.68
C PRO A 99 18.57 -12.05 6.08
N TYR A 100 19.59 -11.52 6.78
CA TYR A 100 20.98 -11.47 6.31
C TYR A 100 21.16 -10.74 4.97
N SER A 101 20.35 -9.71 4.72
CA SER A 101 20.38 -8.89 3.50
C SER A 101 21.78 -8.43 3.10
N LYS A 102 22.60 -8.01 4.07
CA LYS A 102 23.98 -7.55 3.85
C LYS A 102 24.92 -8.61 3.25
N ILE A 103 24.62 -9.90 3.42
CA ILE A 103 25.40 -11.00 2.86
C ILE A 103 24.92 -11.31 1.44
N PHE A 104 23.60 -11.45 1.27
CA PHE A 104 23.01 -11.82 -0.03
C PHE A 104 23.00 -10.68 -1.06
N ALA A 105 23.14 -9.42 -0.63
CA ALA A 105 23.24 -8.27 -1.52
C ALA A 105 24.65 -8.06 -2.10
N GLN A 106 25.66 -8.82 -1.66
CA GLN A 106 27.04 -8.62 -2.12
C GLN A 106 27.22 -9.04 -3.57
N GLU A 107 27.84 -8.15 -4.34
CA GLU A 107 28.24 -8.39 -5.72
C GLU A 107 29.75 -8.54 -5.83
N THR A 108 30.17 -9.31 -6.82
CA THR A 108 31.57 -9.36 -7.23
C THR A 108 31.90 -8.28 -8.24
N THR A 109 33.18 -8.08 -8.54
CA THR A 109 33.65 -7.12 -9.56
C THR A 109 33.05 -7.35 -10.95
N GLY A 110 32.56 -8.56 -11.25
CA GLY A 110 31.84 -8.89 -12.49
C GLY A 110 30.32 -8.78 -12.40
N GLY A 111 29.75 -8.26 -11.29
CA GLY A 111 28.30 -8.12 -11.10
C GLY A 111 27.56 -9.41 -10.71
N GLU A 112 28.28 -10.48 -10.33
CA GLU A 112 27.67 -11.77 -9.99
C GLU A 112 27.45 -11.93 -8.47
N PRO A 113 26.24 -12.31 -8.00
CA PRO A 113 25.90 -12.44 -6.59
C PRO A 113 26.30 -13.81 -6.00
N ARG A 114 27.59 -13.98 -5.72
CA ARG A 114 28.15 -15.26 -5.22
C ARG A 114 27.46 -15.82 -3.97
N PRO A 115 27.19 -15.04 -2.90
CA PRO A 115 26.54 -15.59 -1.70
C PRO A 115 25.12 -16.08 -1.96
N ALA A 116 24.34 -15.36 -2.77
CA ALA A 116 23.00 -15.76 -3.17
C ALA A 116 23.04 -17.02 -4.07
N MET A 117 24.05 -17.12 -4.93
CA MET A 117 24.26 -18.28 -5.81
C MET A 117 24.62 -19.53 -5.01
N LEU A 118 25.48 -19.42 -3.99
CA LEU A 118 25.81 -20.53 -3.11
C LEU A 118 24.60 -20.99 -2.29
N ALA A 119 23.80 -20.05 -1.76
CA ALA A 119 22.61 -20.39 -0.98
C ALA A 119 21.54 -21.11 -1.82
N THR A 120 21.23 -20.57 -3.00
CA THR A 120 20.26 -21.20 -3.93
C THR A 120 20.80 -22.52 -4.50
N GLY A 121 22.10 -22.60 -4.79
CA GLY A 121 22.76 -23.83 -5.19
C GLY A 121 22.70 -24.92 -4.11
N ALA A 122 22.92 -24.56 -2.84
CA ALA A 122 22.79 -25.48 -1.72
C ALA A 122 21.36 -26.03 -1.58
N ILE A 123 20.34 -25.17 -1.73
CA ILE A 123 18.92 -25.60 -1.76
C ILE A 123 18.66 -26.54 -2.94
N GLY A 124 19.21 -26.24 -4.11
CA GLY A 124 19.13 -27.10 -5.29
C GLY A 124 19.74 -28.48 -5.05
N VAL A 125 20.96 -28.54 -4.49
CA VAL A 125 21.64 -29.80 -4.14
C VAL A 125 20.84 -30.58 -3.09
N LEU A 126 20.32 -29.93 -2.05
CA LEU A 126 19.46 -30.57 -1.05
C LEU A 126 18.19 -31.16 -1.69
N THR A 127 17.59 -30.45 -2.63
CA THR A 127 16.40 -30.93 -3.37
C THR A 127 16.74 -32.13 -4.25
N LEU A 128 17.91 -32.13 -4.89
CA LEU A 128 18.42 -33.27 -5.66
C LEU A 128 18.67 -34.47 -4.77
N LEU A 129 19.33 -34.29 -3.62
CA LEU A 129 19.56 -35.36 -2.65
C LEU A 129 18.25 -35.97 -2.16
N PHE A 130 17.27 -35.13 -1.82
CA PHE A 130 15.94 -35.58 -1.41
C PHE A 130 15.26 -36.41 -2.50
N GLY A 131 15.30 -35.96 -3.76
CA GLY A 131 14.78 -36.70 -4.90
C GLY A 131 15.48 -38.04 -5.14
N LEU A 132 16.80 -38.09 -4.99
CA LEU A 132 17.59 -39.31 -5.17
C LEU A 132 17.35 -40.36 -4.07
N THR A 133 17.04 -39.93 -2.85
CA THR A 133 16.76 -40.83 -1.72
C THR A 133 15.29 -41.23 -1.57
N GLY A 134 14.36 -40.52 -2.24
CA GLY A 134 12.92 -40.80 -2.22
C GLY A 134 12.40 -41.48 -3.50
N ASP A 135 11.10 -41.35 -3.80
CA ASP A 135 10.47 -41.83 -5.05
C ASP A 135 10.80 -40.95 -6.28
N GLY A 136 12.01 -40.39 -6.35
CA GLY A 136 12.44 -39.60 -7.50
C GLY A 136 11.67 -38.29 -7.68
N LEU A 137 11.40 -37.95 -8.95
CA LEU A 137 10.75 -36.69 -9.36
C LEU A 137 9.31 -36.56 -8.86
N ASN A 138 8.63 -37.69 -8.59
CA ASN A 138 7.21 -37.71 -8.22
C ASN A 138 6.93 -37.07 -6.86
N GLN A 139 7.91 -37.02 -5.95
CA GLN A 139 7.77 -36.31 -4.67
C GLN A 139 8.12 -34.82 -4.78
N ILE A 140 9.02 -34.45 -5.69
CA ILE A 140 9.44 -33.05 -5.88
C ILE A 140 8.39 -32.26 -6.66
N ALA A 141 7.73 -32.89 -7.64
CA ALA A 141 6.79 -32.19 -8.52
C ALA A 141 5.60 -31.55 -7.78
N PRO A 142 4.92 -32.22 -6.83
CA PRO A 142 3.87 -31.58 -6.03
C PRO A 142 4.41 -30.41 -5.20
N LEU A 143 5.59 -30.56 -4.56
CA LEU A 143 6.19 -29.51 -3.75
C LEU A 143 6.46 -28.24 -4.58
N MET A 144 7.08 -28.39 -5.75
CA MET A 144 7.32 -27.27 -6.67
C MET A 144 6.01 -26.64 -7.15
N THR A 145 5.00 -27.45 -7.45
CA THR A 145 3.67 -26.98 -7.86
C THR A 145 3.06 -26.08 -6.79
N MET A 146 3.17 -26.45 -5.52
CA MET A 146 2.66 -25.63 -4.41
C MET A 146 3.33 -24.25 -4.34
N PHE A 147 4.66 -24.18 -4.46
CA PHE A 147 5.38 -22.89 -4.46
C PHE A 147 4.97 -21.97 -5.63
N PHE A 148 4.74 -22.54 -6.82
CA PHE A 148 4.25 -21.76 -7.96
C PHE A 148 2.80 -21.32 -7.78
N LEU A 149 1.92 -22.19 -7.27
CA LEU A 149 0.52 -21.85 -7.00
C LEU A 149 0.39 -20.74 -5.97
N ILE A 150 1.21 -20.75 -4.92
CA ILE A 150 1.31 -19.66 -3.94
C ILE A 150 1.67 -18.35 -4.64
N THR A 151 2.71 -18.36 -5.48
CA THR A 151 3.15 -17.16 -6.20
C THR A 151 2.03 -16.61 -7.09
N TYR A 152 1.33 -17.49 -7.80
CA TYR A 152 0.19 -17.10 -8.64
C TYR A 152 -1.01 -16.60 -7.83
N ALA A 153 -1.30 -17.21 -6.68
CA ALA A 153 -2.34 -16.76 -5.76
C ALA A 153 -2.06 -15.33 -5.28
N VAL A 154 -0.86 -15.08 -4.77
CA VAL A 154 -0.45 -13.76 -4.27
C VAL A 154 -0.49 -12.71 -5.38
N LEU A 155 0.06 -13.00 -6.57
CA LEU A 155 0.03 -12.06 -7.70
C LEU A 155 -1.39 -11.70 -8.12
N ASN A 156 -2.27 -12.69 -8.26
CA ASN A 156 -3.67 -12.43 -8.61
C ASN A 156 -4.42 -11.68 -7.49
N GLY A 157 -4.13 -12.00 -6.22
CA GLY A 157 -4.71 -11.32 -5.07
C GLY A 157 -4.33 -9.85 -5.00
N VAL A 158 -3.05 -9.52 -5.18
CA VAL A 158 -2.58 -8.12 -5.19
C VAL A 158 -3.23 -7.33 -6.32
N VAL A 159 -3.26 -7.86 -7.55
CA VAL A 159 -3.91 -7.19 -8.68
C VAL A 159 -5.41 -6.98 -8.43
N LEU A 160 -6.10 -7.97 -7.86
CA LEU A 160 -7.52 -7.84 -7.51
C LEU A 160 -7.74 -6.73 -6.48
N LEU A 161 -6.93 -6.68 -5.42
CA LEU A 161 -7.00 -5.64 -4.39
C LEU A 161 -6.75 -4.25 -4.97
N GLU A 162 -5.72 -4.07 -5.80
CA GLU A 162 -5.42 -2.79 -6.44
C GLU A 162 -6.54 -2.33 -7.38
N GLN A 163 -7.18 -3.26 -8.11
CA GLN A 163 -8.33 -2.97 -8.98
C GLN A 163 -9.63 -2.63 -8.22
N LEU A 164 -9.81 -3.19 -7.02
CA LEU A 164 -10.94 -2.90 -6.14
C LEU A 164 -10.77 -1.53 -5.46
N MET A 165 -9.54 -1.20 -5.05
CA MET A 165 -9.21 0.06 -4.38
C MET A 165 -9.12 1.26 -5.32
N GLY A 166 -8.92 1.04 -6.62
CA GLY A 166 -8.90 2.13 -7.61
C GLY A 166 -7.76 3.14 -7.39
N LEU A 167 -6.59 2.65 -6.96
CA LEU A 167 -5.43 3.49 -6.67
C LEU A 167 -5.00 4.29 -7.92
N PRO A 168 -4.81 5.62 -7.83
CA PRO A 168 -4.41 6.45 -8.99
C PRO A 168 -3.08 6.04 -9.63
N SER A 169 -2.19 5.41 -8.85
CA SER A 169 -0.90 4.87 -9.29
C SER A 169 -1.03 3.58 -10.11
N PHE A 170 -2.10 2.81 -9.91
CA PHE A 170 -2.34 1.55 -10.61
C PHE A 170 -3.05 1.81 -11.95
N ARG A 171 -2.26 2.02 -13.01
CA ARG A 171 -2.75 2.26 -14.39
C ARG A 171 -2.28 1.16 -15.34
N PRO A 172 -2.87 -0.04 -15.30
CA PRO A 172 -2.45 -1.15 -16.13
C PRO A 172 -2.67 -0.82 -17.61
N LEU A 173 -1.64 -1.05 -18.44
CA LEU A 173 -1.70 -0.89 -19.90
C LEU A 173 -2.64 -1.94 -20.52
N LEU A 174 -2.58 -3.17 -20.01
CA LEU A 174 -3.51 -4.24 -20.36
C LEU A 174 -4.68 -4.21 -19.36
N ARG A 175 -5.84 -3.74 -19.83
CA ARG A 175 -7.06 -3.71 -19.02
C ARG A 175 -7.67 -5.11 -18.98
N ILE A 176 -7.49 -5.79 -17.84
CA ILE A 176 -8.13 -7.07 -17.57
C ILE A 176 -9.37 -6.86 -16.68
N PRO A 177 -10.48 -7.55 -16.94
CA PRO A 177 -11.65 -7.48 -16.08
C PRO A 177 -11.35 -8.13 -14.72
N ARG A 178 -11.98 -7.63 -13.66
CA ARG A 178 -11.79 -8.09 -12.26
C ARG A 178 -12.03 -9.59 -12.06
N LEU A 179 -12.81 -10.20 -12.95
CA LEU A 179 -13.09 -11.63 -12.92
C LEU A 179 -11.85 -12.49 -13.18
N VAL A 180 -10.93 -12.02 -14.03
CA VAL A 180 -9.72 -12.80 -14.39
C VAL A 180 -8.80 -13.03 -13.18
N PRO A 181 -8.36 -11.99 -12.43
CA PRO A 181 -7.55 -12.22 -11.23
C PRO A 181 -8.34 -12.93 -10.13
N LEU A 182 -9.65 -12.73 -10.02
CA LEU A 182 -10.48 -13.48 -9.06
C LEU A 182 -10.47 -14.99 -9.37
N VAL A 183 -10.71 -15.38 -10.61
CA VAL A 183 -10.67 -16.78 -11.06
C VAL A 183 -9.26 -17.34 -10.90
N GLY A 184 -8.21 -16.57 -11.20
CA GLY A 184 -6.82 -16.98 -10.97
C GLY A 184 -6.51 -17.23 -9.49
N LEU A 185 -6.93 -16.32 -8.61
CA LEU A 185 -6.75 -16.45 -7.15
C LEU A 185 -7.51 -17.68 -6.61
N VAL A 186 -8.81 -17.77 -6.87
CA VAL A 186 -9.64 -18.88 -6.38
C VAL A 186 -9.20 -20.21 -7.00
N GLY A 187 -8.85 -20.23 -8.29
CA GLY A 187 -8.36 -21.41 -8.98
C GLY A 187 -7.03 -21.91 -8.43
N SER A 188 -6.08 -20.99 -8.16
CA SER A 188 -4.79 -21.36 -7.58
C SER A 188 -4.92 -21.90 -6.15
N LEU A 189 -5.70 -21.25 -5.28
CA LEU A 189 -5.97 -21.72 -3.91
C LEU A 189 -6.77 -23.04 -3.91
N GLY A 190 -7.75 -23.17 -4.80
CA GLY A 190 -8.54 -24.40 -4.97
C GLY A 190 -7.66 -25.58 -5.40
N ALA A 191 -6.84 -25.40 -6.44
CA ALA A 191 -5.90 -26.43 -6.89
C ALA A 191 -4.90 -26.82 -5.80
N MET A 192 -4.40 -25.83 -5.05
CA MET A 192 -3.47 -26.04 -3.94
C MET A 192 -4.11 -26.86 -2.82
N PHE A 193 -5.37 -26.58 -2.47
CA PHE A 193 -6.13 -27.35 -1.49
C PHE A 193 -6.41 -28.78 -1.98
N LEU A 194 -6.72 -28.96 -3.27
CA LEU A 194 -6.96 -30.28 -3.87
C LEU A 194 -5.71 -31.17 -3.89
N ILE A 195 -4.53 -30.58 -4.12
CA ILE A 195 -3.26 -31.34 -4.12
C ILE A 195 -2.89 -31.77 -2.70
N ALA A 196 -2.87 -30.82 -1.76
CA ALA A 196 -2.46 -31.10 -0.38
C ALA A 196 -3.07 -30.10 0.61
N PRO A 197 -4.19 -30.44 1.27
CA PRO A 197 -4.90 -29.54 2.19
C PRO A 197 -4.01 -29.03 3.34
N LEU A 198 -3.23 -29.90 3.98
CA LEU A 198 -2.40 -29.53 5.13
C LEU A 198 -1.30 -28.54 4.73
N PHE A 199 -0.57 -28.83 3.66
CA PHE A 199 0.46 -27.91 3.13
C PHE A 199 -0.17 -26.59 2.70
N SER A 200 -1.38 -26.62 2.15
CA SER A 200 -2.06 -25.40 1.74
C SER A 200 -2.33 -24.45 2.91
N LEU A 201 -2.81 -25.00 4.04
CA LEU A 201 -3.07 -24.23 5.25
C LEU A 201 -1.79 -23.65 5.84
N VAL A 202 -0.73 -24.47 5.96
CA VAL A 202 0.57 -24.04 6.47
C VAL A 202 1.16 -22.92 5.61
N ALA A 203 1.07 -23.04 4.29
CA ALA A 203 1.57 -22.02 3.37
C ALA A 203 0.80 -20.70 3.49
N VAL A 204 -0.54 -20.73 3.54
CA VAL A 204 -1.35 -19.52 3.73
C VAL A 204 -1.00 -18.83 5.05
N ILE A 205 -0.92 -19.59 6.15
CA ILE A 205 -0.50 -19.05 7.45
C ILE A 205 0.90 -18.45 7.36
N THR A 206 1.85 -19.14 6.71
CA THR A 206 3.22 -18.66 6.55
C THR A 206 3.28 -17.34 5.79
N ILE A 207 2.49 -17.18 4.72
CA ILE A 207 2.41 -15.93 3.95
C ILE A 207 1.86 -14.79 4.81
N LEU A 208 0.80 -15.05 5.57
CA LEU A 208 0.21 -14.05 6.47
C LEU A 208 1.21 -13.62 7.56
N VAL A 209 1.90 -14.58 8.19
CA VAL A 209 2.93 -14.31 9.20
C VAL A 209 4.09 -13.53 8.61
N LEU A 210 4.58 -13.90 7.42
CA LEU A 210 5.66 -13.18 6.74
C LEU A 210 5.23 -11.74 6.40
N TYR A 211 3.99 -11.56 5.94
CA TYR A 211 3.44 -10.25 5.63
C TYR A 211 3.40 -9.35 6.88
N GLU A 212 2.86 -9.86 8.00
CA GLU A 212 2.83 -9.14 9.28
C GLU A 212 4.25 -8.88 9.83
N ALA A 213 5.15 -9.86 9.77
CA ALA A 213 6.53 -9.69 10.20
C ALA A 213 7.28 -8.61 9.40
N LEU A 214 7.02 -8.51 8.11
CA LEU A 214 7.57 -7.45 7.26
C LEU A 214 6.96 -6.08 7.56
N GLN A 215 5.67 -6.00 7.87
CA GLN A 215 5.02 -4.76 8.30
C GLN A 215 5.63 -4.21 9.58
N LEU A 216 5.88 -5.07 10.56
CA LEU A 216 6.47 -4.68 11.85
C LEU A 216 7.90 -4.11 11.72
N ARG A 217 8.61 -4.44 10.63
CA ARG A 217 9.99 -3.98 10.41
C ARG A 217 10.10 -2.54 9.90
N GLN A 218 8.99 -1.83 9.65
CA GLN A 218 8.95 -0.43 9.19
C GLN A 218 10.07 -0.11 8.18
N LEU A 219 10.23 -0.99 7.18
CA LEU A 219 11.24 -0.78 6.14
C LEU A 219 10.94 0.58 5.50
N THR A 220 11.84 1.53 5.68
CA THR A 220 11.74 2.90 5.15
C THR A 220 11.91 2.85 3.65
N ALA A 221 10.88 2.35 2.95
CA ALA A 221 10.81 2.46 1.52
C ALA A 221 10.70 3.96 1.18
N PRO A 222 11.51 4.50 0.25
CA PRO A 222 11.43 5.90 -0.18
C PRO A 222 10.13 6.27 -0.91
N TRP A 223 9.18 5.34 -1.01
CA TRP A 223 7.91 5.47 -1.71
C TRP A 223 6.77 5.36 -0.71
N SER A 224 5.71 6.15 -0.89
CA SER A 224 4.50 6.09 -0.05
C SER A 224 3.96 4.67 0.01
N ASP A 225 3.88 4.10 1.21
CA ASP A 225 3.30 2.78 1.48
C ASP A 225 1.92 2.67 0.80
N VAL A 226 1.62 1.52 0.19
CA VAL A 226 0.34 1.22 -0.48
C VAL A 226 -0.84 1.55 0.44
N ARG A 227 -0.65 1.39 1.76
CA ARG A 227 -1.64 1.75 2.78
C ARG A 227 -1.95 3.26 2.83
N SER A 228 -0.93 4.11 2.82
CA SER A 228 -1.10 5.57 2.81
C SER A 228 -1.76 6.04 1.51
N GLY A 229 -1.41 5.42 0.39
CA GLY A 229 -2.06 5.61 -0.90
C GLY A 229 -3.52 5.14 -0.89
N MET A 230 -3.82 4.01 -0.24
CA MET A 230 -5.18 3.48 -0.07
C MET A 230 -6.05 4.43 0.75
N PHE A 231 -5.59 4.87 1.94
CA PHE A 231 -6.37 5.81 2.75
C PHE A 231 -6.55 7.16 2.06
N SER A 232 -5.54 7.64 1.34
CA SER A 232 -5.64 8.88 0.56
C SER A 232 -6.63 8.74 -0.61
N ALA A 233 -6.61 7.61 -1.32
CA ALA A 233 -7.54 7.34 -2.42
C ALA A 233 -8.99 7.19 -1.92
N VAL A 234 -9.19 6.51 -0.78
CA VAL A 234 -10.50 6.41 -0.12
C VAL A 234 -10.99 7.79 0.31
N ALA A 235 -10.12 8.61 0.90
CA ALA A 235 -10.45 9.98 1.30
C ALA A 235 -10.81 10.86 0.10
N GLU A 236 -10.06 10.78 -1.00
CA GLU A 236 -10.33 11.54 -2.23
C GLU A 236 -11.63 11.07 -2.90
N TRP A 237 -11.87 9.76 -2.96
CA TRP A 237 -13.11 9.20 -3.48
C TRP A 237 -14.32 9.63 -2.64
N ALA A 238 -14.21 9.53 -1.30
CA ALA A 238 -15.24 9.96 -0.38
C ALA A 238 -15.53 11.45 -0.55
N ALA A 239 -14.49 12.28 -0.69
CA ALA A 239 -14.62 13.71 -0.91
C ALA A 239 -15.34 14.06 -2.22
N LYS A 240 -14.99 13.40 -3.33
CA LYS A 240 -15.69 13.58 -4.61
C LYS A 240 -17.15 13.14 -4.54
N ARG A 241 -17.45 12.08 -3.78
CA ARG A 241 -18.81 11.54 -3.66
C ARG A 241 -19.72 12.49 -2.89
N THR A 242 -19.24 13.09 -1.80
CA THR A 242 -20.00 14.04 -0.99
C THR A 242 -20.20 15.39 -1.66
N LEU A 243 -19.24 15.87 -2.46
CA LEU A 243 -19.41 17.09 -3.27
C LEU A 243 -20.57 17.01 -4.27
N ASN A 244 -20.89 15.80 -4.74
CA ASN A 244 -21.99 15.55 -5.68
C ASN A 244 -23.34 15.27 -4.98
N MET A 245 -23.39 15.27 -3.64
CA MET A 245 -24.63 15.11 -2.88
C MET A 245 -25.25 16.48 -2.56
N PRO A 246 -26.59 16.60 -2.54
CA PRO A 246 -27.25 17.84 -2.13
C PRO A 246 -26.78 18.27 -0.73
N GLN A 247 -26.38 19.53 -0.57
CA GLN A 247 -25.95 20.05 0.73
C GLN A 247 -27.14 20.08 1.70
N GLY A 248 -27.18 19.11 2.61
CA GLY A 248 -28.20 19.02 3.65
C GLY A 248 -27.67 18.20 4.82
N HIS A 249 -26.66 18.72 5.52
CA HIS A 249 -26.05 18.07 6.68
C HIS A 249 -26.58 18.63 8.02
N ASP A 250 -27.83 19.09 8.06
CA ASP A 250 -28.42 19.70 9.27
C ASP A 250 -28.52 18.73 10.46
N ARG A 251 -28.43 17.42 10.23
CA ARG A 251 -28.52 16.39 11.28
C ARG A 251 -27.17 15.89 11.82
N ALA A 252 -26.06 16.21 11.17
CA ALA A 252 -24.73 15.71 11.52
C ALA A 252 -23.71 16.85 11.67
N TRP A 253 -24.13 17.94 12.34
CA TRP A 253 -23.24 19.03 12.67
C TRP A 253 -22.14 18.55 13.61
N LYS A 254 -20.89 18.92 13.32
CA LYS A 254 -19.74 18.69 14.20
C LYS A 254 -18.92 19.97 14.30
N PRO A 255 -18.30 20.26 15.46
CA PRO A 255 -17.49 21.45 15.61
C PRO A 255 -16.18 21.32 14.83
N SER A 256 -15.94 22.29 13.94
CA SER A 256 -14.69 22.45 13.19
C SER A 256 -14.21 23.88 13.42
N LEU A 257 -13.28 24.02 14.36
CA LEU A 257 -12.84 25.31 14.89
C LEU A 257 -11.70 25.88 14.05
N LEU A 258 -11.77 27.16 13.70
CA LEU A 258 -10.65 27.97 13.22
C LEU A 258 -10.15 28.82 14.38
N VAL A 259 -8.90 28.60 14.81
CA VAL A 259 -8.31 29.20 16.01
C VAL A 259 -7.12 30.08 15.59
N PRO A 260 -7.34 31.38 15.33
CA PRO A 260 -6.26 32.32 15.09
C PRO A 260 -5.47 32.61 16.36
N VAL A 261 -4.15 32.43 16.30
CA VAL A 261 -3.24 32.70 17.42
C VAL A 261 -1.99 33.42 16.96
N GLU A 262 -1.55 34.42 17.73
CA GLU A 262 -0.27 35.12 17.50
C GLU A 262 0.84 34.59 18.43
N SER A 263 0.51 33.74 19.40
CA SER A 263 1.48 33.10 20.31
C SER A 263 1.01 31.73 20.79
N ALA A 264 1.95 30.83 21.07
CA ALA A 264 1.64 29.51 21.64
C ALA A 264 1.04 29.59 23.06
N THR A 265 1.31 30.67 23.80
CA THR A 265 0.75 30.90 25.14
C THR A 265 -0.74 31.23 25.08
N ALA A 266 -1.20 31.97 24.06
CA ALA A 266 -2.62 32.24 23.85
C ALA A 266 -3.40 30.93 23.63
N LEU A 267 -2.90 30.04 22.76
CA LEU A 267 -3.51 28.73 22.54
C LEU A 267 -3.57 27.88 23.82
N ARG A 268 -2.52 27.94 24.64
CA ARG A 268 -2.44 27.17 25.89
C ARG A 268 -3.56 27.54 26.87
N ARG A 269 -3.97 28.82 26.92
CA ARG A 269 -5.05 29.29 27.80
C ARG A 269 -6.40 28.71 27.40
N SER A 270 -6.70 28.70 26.10
CA SER A 270 -7.95 28.18 25.56
C SER A 270 -7.95 26.67 25.30
N TYR A 271 -6.80 25.99 25.43
CA TYR A 271 -6.64 24.57 25.09
C TYR A 271 -7.72 23.67 25.70
N ARG A 272 -7.97 23.79 27.02
CA ARG A 272 -8.96 22.96 27.73
C ARG A 272 -10.37 23.14 27.16
N PHE A 273 -10.73 24.38 26.84
CA PHE A 273 -12.04 24.69 26.29
C PHE A 273 -12.19 24.20 24.84
N LEU A 274 -11.15 24.42 24.01
CA LEU A 274 -11.09 23.92 22.64
C LEU A 274 -11.23 22.39 22.60
N THR A 275 -10.52 21.70 23.49
CA THR A 275 -10.65 20.26 23.69
C THR A 275 -12.08 19.86 24.07
N ALA A 276 -12.69 20.55 25.03
CA ALA A 276 -14.03 20.21 25.52
C ALA A 276 -15.09 20.37 24.42
N ILE A 277 -14.98 21.38 23.58
CA ILE A 277 -15.88 21.60 22.44
C ILE A 277 -15.62 20.59 21.33
N ALA A 278 -14.35 20.32 21.00
CA ALA A 278 -14.02 19.51 19.84
C ALA A 278 -14.14 17.99 20.08
N ARG A 279 -14.19 17.51 21.33
CA ARG A 279 -14.37 16.08 21.60
C ARG A 279 -15.79 15.59 21.25
N PRO A 280 -15.95 14.32 20.81
CA PRO A 280 -14.90 13.35 20.49
C PRO A 280 -14.41 13.40 19.02
N ASN A 281 -15.17 14.01 18.11
CA ASN A 281 -15.00 13.86 16.66
C ASN A 281 -14.89 15.20 15.90
N GLY A 282 -14.62 16.30 16.60
CA GLY A 282 -14.42 17.62 16.04
C GLY A 282 -13.03 17.80 15.42
N SER A 283 -12.83 18.98 14.84
CA SER A 283 -11.55 19.37 14.24
C SER A 283 -11.12 20.75 14.68
N VAL A 284 -9.80 20.97 14.77
CA VAL A 284 -9.20 22.23 15.19
C VAL A 284 -8.14 22.65 14.17
N HIS A 285 -8.38 23.75 13.47
CA HIS A 285 -7.46 24.38 12.54
C HIS A 285 -6.83 25.59 13.22
N ILE A 286 -5.54 25.50 13.55
CA ILE A 286 -4.80 26.54 14.24
C ILE A 286 -4.09 27.39 13.19
N LEU A 287 -4.39 28.69 13.16
CA LEU A 287 -3.75 29.65 12.27
C LEU A 287 -2.78 30.52 13.09
N GLY A 288 -1.50 30.19 13.00
CA GLY A 288 -0.41 30.91 13.66
C GLY A 288 0.14 32.04 12.80
N GLY A 289 -0.13 33.29 13.15
CA GLY A 289 0.42 34.46 12.46
C GLY A 289 1.71 34.96 13.11
N TYR A 290 2.80 35.11 12.34
CA TYR A 290 4.05 35.71 12.83
C TYR A 290 4.54 36.83 11.92
N ARG A 291 5.29 37.78 12.49
CA ARG A 291 6.03 38.81 11.72
C ARG A 291 7.40 38.26 11.32
N ALA A 292 7.95 38.77 10.21
CA ALA A 292 9.31 38.47 9.75
C ALA A 292 10.32 38.48 10.93
N GLY A 293 11.10 37.40 11.07
CA GLY A 293 12.10 37.24 12.14
C GLY A 293 11.57 36.87 13.53
N HIS A 294 10.25 36.82 13.76
CA HIS A 294 9.66 36.58 15.08
C HIS A 294 8.87 35.25 15.15
N ARG A 295 9.41 34.18 14.55
CA ARG A 295 8.76 32.85 14.54
C ARG A 295 8.85 32.10 15.87
N GLU A 296 9.79 32.49 16.74
CA GLU A 296 10.12 31.76 17.97
C GLU A 296 8.92 31.54 18.91
N GLY A 297 8.01 32.53 19.00
CA GLY A 297 6.79 32.44 19.80
C GLY A 297 5.75 31.41 19.32
N LEU A 298 5.93 30.84 18.12
CA LEU A 298 5.04 29.85 17.51
C LEU A 298 5.68 28.46 17.34
N ASN A 299 6.95 28.28 17.68
CA ASN A 299 7.66 27.00 17.49
C ASN A 299 7.00 25.82 18.23
N GLY A 300 6.26 26.09 19.31
CA GLY A 300 5.51 25.07 20.05
C GLY A 300 4.14 24.71 19.45
N LEU A 301 3.63 25.46 18.46
CA LEU A 301 2.31 25.20 17.90
C LEU A 301 2.19 23.84 17.17
N PRO A 302 3.15 23.41 16.33
CA PRO A 302 3.06 22.12 15.63
C PRO A 302 2.93 20.92 16.58
N ALA A 303 3.44 21.02 17.82
CA ALA A 303 3.31 19.96 18.82
C ALA A 303 1.84 19.71 19.22
N TYR A 304 0.98 20.73 19.13
CA TYR A 304 -0.45 20.60 19.45
C TYR A 304 -1.20 19.71 18.46
N GLU A 305 -0.69 19.47 17.23
CA GLU A 305 -1.30 18.50 16.31
C GLU A 305 -1.32 17.11 16.95
N GLN A 306 -0.20 16.71 17.59
CA GLN A 306 -0.10 15.42 18.28
C GLN A 306 -0.89 15.41 19.58
N THR A 307 -0.90 16.52 20.32
CA THR A 307 -1.63 16.62 21.60
C THR A 307 -3.13 16.49 21.41
N PHE A 308 -3.72 17.23 20.45
CA PHE A 308 -5.14 17.08 20.09
C PHE A 308 -5.41 15.69 19.50
N GLY A 309 -4.50 15.16 18.68
CA GLY A 309 -4.61 13.81 18.11
C GLY A 309 -4.67 12.69 19.16
N ALA A 310 -3.90 12.81 20.25
CA ALA A 310 -3.94 11.88 21.38
C ALA A 310 -5.30 11.86 22.10
N GLU A 311 -6.07 12.94 21.96
CA GLU A 311 -7.41 13.06 22.51
C GLU A 311 -8.53 12.74 21.50
N GLY A 312 -8.17 12.24 20.31
CA GLY A 312 -9.10 11.87 19.24
C GLY A 312 -9.55 13.04 18.34
N ILE A 313 -8.99 14.23 18.52
CA ILE A 313 -9.38 15.44 17.77
C ILE A 313 -8.46 15.59 16.55
N PHE A 314 -9.04 15.81 15.36
CA PHE A 314 -8.25 16.12 14.17
C PHE A 314 -7.74 17.55 14.24
N ALA A 315 -6.41 17.74 14.34
CA ALA A 315 -5.81 19.06 14.41
C ALA A 315 -4.80 19.32 13.29
N ARG A 316 -4.77 20.56 12.82
CA ARG A 316 -3.81 21.05 11.82
C ARG A 316 -3.32 22.44 12.18
N VAL A 317 -2.03 22.68 12.03
CA VAL A 317 -1.38 23.97 12.31
C VAL A 317 -0.85 24.55 11.01
N ALA A 318 -1.32 25.75 10.66
CA ALA A 318 -0.80 26.55 9.58
C ALA A 318 -0.06 27.76 10.16
N LEU A 319 1.23 27.90 9.84
CA LEU A 319 2.03 29.06 10.21
C LEU A 319 2.15 29.99 9.00
N VAL A 320 1.74 31.25 9.16
CA VAL A 320 1.72 32.23 8.09
C VAL A 320 2.48 33.48 8.52
N GLU A 321 3.43 33.89 7.68
CA GLU A 321 4.11 35.17 7.84
C GLU A 321 3.17 36.29 7.42
N THR A 322 2.98 37.27 8.29
CA THR A 322 2.03 38.37 8.06
C THR A 322 2.45 39.67 8.72
N HIS A 323 2.22 40.78 8.01
CA HIS A 323 2.32 42.14 8.54
C HIS A 323 1.03 42.59 9.21
N ARG A 324 -0.11 42.06 8.78
CA ARG A 324 -1.46 42.41 9.25
C ARG A 324 -2.27 41.13 9.46
N PHE A 325 -2.25 40.62 10.69
CA PHE A 325 -2.89 39.36 11.06
C PHE A 325 -4.37 39.29 10.67
N ARG A 326 -5.11 40.40 10.77
CA ARG A 326 -6.52 40.49 10.35
C ARG A 326 -6.73 40.12 8.88
N GLN A 327 -5.91 40.66 7.98
CA GLN A 327 -6.04 40.38 6.55
C GLN A 327 -5.75 38.91 6.27
N THR A 328 -4.76 38.34 6.96
CA THR A 328 -4.45 36.90 6.88
C THR A 328 -5.61 36.05 7.38
N LEU A 329 -6.29 36.46 8.46
CA LEU A 329 -7.47 35.76 8.96
C LEU A 329 -8.63 35.79 7.95
N GLN A 330 -8.90 36.96 7.35
CA GLN A 330 -9.91 37.09 6.29
C GLN A 330 -9.60 36.18 5.09
N THR A 331 -8.37 36.25 4.58
CA THR A 331 -7.93 35.38 3.48
C THR A 331 -7.98 33.90 3.86
N ALA A 332 -7.66 33.54 5.12
CA ALA A 332 -7.78 32.16 5.57
C ALA A 332 -9.23 31.68 5.56
N MET A 333 -10.18 32.48 6.04
CA MET A 333 -11.61 32.16 6.01
C MET A 333 -12.11 31.95 4.56
N GLU A 334 -11.71 32.84 3.64
CA GLU A 334 -12.04 32.72 2.21
C GLU A 334 -11.46 31.45 1.58
N VAL A 335 -10.19 31.12 1.88
CA VAL A 335 -9.54 29.91 1.37
C VAL A 335 -10.22 28.66 1.93
N TYR A 336 -10.51 28.63 3.22
CA TYR A 336 -11.15 27.49 3.87
C TYR A 336 -12.57 27.23 3.38
N ARG A 337 -13.26 28.23 2.81
CA ARG A 337 -14.55 28.03 2.12
C ARG A 337 -14.46 27.00 1.00
N SER A 338 -13.29 26.90 0.34
CA SER A 338 -13.03 25.93 -0.73
C SER A 338 -12.49 24.57 -0.23
N ALA A 339 -12.17 24.46 1.06
CA ALA A 339 -11.62 23.24 1.63
C ALA A 339 -12.71 22.17 1.83
N PHE A 340 -12.36 20.91 1.60
CA PHE A 340 -13.27 19.78 1.82
C PHE A 340 -13.76 19.68 3.27
N PHE A 341 -12.84 19.85 4.22
CA PHE A 341 -13.15 19.97 5.64
C PHE A 341 -13.11 21.44 6.05
N ARG A 342 -14.17 22.18 5.73
CA ARG A 342 -14.29 23.59 6.12
C ARG A 342 -14.44 23.75 7.66
N PRO A 343 -13.76 24.71 8.29
CA PRO A 343 -14.15 25.22 9.60
C PRO A 343 -15.56 25.80 9.53
N ASN A 344 -16.33 25.62 10.59
CA ASN A 344 -17.68 26.16 10.73
C ASN A 344 -17.83 27.09 11.94
N VAL A 345 -16.80 27.19 12.79
CA VAL A 345 -16.75 28.13 13.92
C VAL A 345 -15.39 28.81 13.96
N LEU A 346 -15.38 30.13 13.93
CA LEU A 346 -14.22 30.97 14.26
C LEU A 346 -14.17 31.15 15.78
N PHE A 347 -13.09 30.69 16.40
CA PHE A 347 -12.87 30.83 17.84
C PHE A 347 -11.93 32.01 18.10
N LEU A 348 -12.43 33.05 18.76
CA LEU A 348 -11.64 34.24 19.12
C LEU A 348 -11.49 34.32 20.64
N SER A 349 -10.25 34.36 21.11
CA SER A 349 -9.97 34.68 22.52
C SER A 349 -10.02 36.19 22.69
N VAL A 350 -11.03 36.67 23.39
CA VAL A 350 -11.26 38.09 23.62
C VAL A 350 -10.62 38.53 24.93
N ASN A 351 -9.79 39.57 24.87
CA ASN A 351 -9.08 40.11 26.03
C ASN A 351 -9.78 41.41 26.47
N GLY A 352 -10.73 41.29 27.39
CA GLY A 352 -11.78 42.29 27.68
C GLY A 352 -11.34 43.72 28.07
N ALA A 353 -10.04 44.00 28.25
CA ALA A 353 -9.52 45.33 28.55
C ALA A 353 -8.94 46.09 27.33
N HIS A 354 -8.66 45.41 26.21
CA HIS A 354 -7.87 45.99 25.10
C HIS A 354 -8.41 45.72 23.69
N GLU A 355 -9.62 45.17 23.58
CA GLU A 355 -10.21 44.87 22.28
C GLU A 355 -11.14 45.97 21.79
N ASP A 356 -10.91 46.37 20.55
CA ASP A 356 -11.70 47.37 19.83
C ASP A 356 -13.01 46.71 19.31
N PRO A 357 -14.20 47.15 19.77
CA PRO A 357 -15.47 46.59 19.36
C PRO A 357 -15.72 46.68 17.84
N GLU A 358 -15.30 47.77 17.19
CA GLU A 358 -15.50 47.95 15.75
C GLU A 358 -14.68 46.93 14.97
N ARG A 359 -13.46 46.68 15.43
CA ARG A 359 -12.57 45.67 14.84
C ARG A 359 -13.13 44.27 14.99
N LEU A 360 -13.72 43.94 16.14
CA LEU A 360 -14.31 42.63 16.38
C LEU A 360 -15.56 42.43 15.52
N GLN A 361 -16.42 43.45 15.42
CA GLN A 361 -17.60 43.41 14.57
C GLN A 361 -17.24 43.13 13.11
N HIS A 362 -16.21 43.79 12.58
CA HIS A 362 -15.76 43.56 11.20
C HIS A 362 -15.27 42.12 10.96
N ILE A 363 -14.69 41.45 11.95
CA ILE A 363 -14.30 40.04 11.85
C ILE A 363 -15.52 39.13 11.88
N ILE A 364 -16.51 39.45 12.72
CA ILE A 364 -17.78 38.73 12.82
C ILE A 364 -18.55 38.81 11.50
N ASP A 365 -18.64 39.99 10.91
CA ASP A 365 -19.33 40.20 9.63
C ASP A 365 -18.68 39.37 8.51
N HIS A 366 -17.34 39.34 8.45
CA HIS A 366 -16.63 38.50 7.47
C HIS A 366 -16.79 36.99 7.73
N ALA A 367 -16.88 36.56 8.98
CA ALA A 367 -17.15 35.17 9.31
C ALA A 367 -18.55 34.77 8.83
N ALA A 368 -19.55 35.65 9.06
CA ALA A 368 -20.92 35.45 8.60
C ALA A 368 -21.03 35.37 7.07
N GLU A 369 -20.31 36.23 6.33
CA GLU A 369 -20.24 36.19 4.86
C GLU A 369 -19.66 34.88 4.30
N ASN A 370 -18.88 34.16 5.11
CA ASN A 370 -18.25 32.89 4.75
C ASN A 370 -18.98 31.65 5.33
N ASP A 371 -20.18 31.83 5.87
CA ASP A 371 -20.96 30.78 6.55
C ASP A 371 -20.24 30.15 7.77
N ILE A 372 -19.43 30.95 8.48
CA ILE A 372 -18.67 30.54 9.66
C ILE A 372 -19.31 31.20 10.90
N GLY A 373 -19.76 30.39 11.86
CA GLY A 373 -20.22 30.89 13.16
C GLY A 373 -19.07 31.47 13.99
N VAL A 374 -19.35 32.30 14.99
CA VAL A 374 -18.31 32.90 15.83
C VAL A 374 -18.49 32.47 17.28
N CYS A 375 -17.40 32.04 17.92
CA CYS A 375 -17.32 31.77 19.35
C CYS A 375 -16.33 32.76 19.97
N LEU A 376 -16.84 33.68 20.78
CA LEU A 376 -16.03 34.61 21.55
C LEU A 376 -15.74 33.98 22.92
N TYR A 377 -14.48 33.81 23.23
CA TYR A 377 -14.01 33.22 24.48
C TYR A 377 -13.40 34.30 25.36
N LEU A 378 -14.05 34.59 26.48
CA LEU A 378 -13.55 35.48 27.51
C LEU A 378 -13.14 34.63 28.71
N ASP A 379 -11.84 34.57 29.00
CA ASP A 379 -11.32 33.90 30.20
C ASP A 379 -11.20 34.86 31.38
N ASN A 380 -11.41 34.34 32.59
CA ASN A 380 -11.08 35.10 33.78
C ASN A 380 -9.55 35.08 33.97
N PRO A 381 -8.86 36.24 34.05
CA PRO A 381 -7.40 36.29 34.09
C PRO A 381 -6.77 35.62 35.33
N LEU A 382 -7.53 35.45 36.42
CA LEU A 382 -7.05 34.84 37.66
C LEU A 382 -7.41 33.37 37.79
N THR A 383 -8.61 32.99 37.33
CA THR A 383 -9.18 31.65 37.58
C THR A 383 -9.40 30.81 36.32
N ALA A 384 -9.21 31.38 35.13
CA ALA A 384 -9.50 30.77 33.84
C ALA A 384 -10.92 30.15 33.82
N LEU A 385 -11.04 28.81 33.76
CA LEU A 385 -12.30 28.06 33.78
C LEU A 385 -12.73 27.60 35.19
N GLY A 386 -11.96 27.94 36.23
CA GLY A 386 -12.24 27.57 37.61
C GLY A 386 -12.28 26.06 37.83
N ARG A 387 -13.29 25.58 38.57
CA ARG A 387 -13.50 24.15 38.90
C ARG A 387 -14.45 23.43 37.93
N GLU A 388 -14.99 24.11 36.92
CA GLU A 388 -15.85 23.51 35.88
C GLU A 388 -17.08 22.75 36.44
N GLN A 389 -17.63 23.17 37.58
CA GLN A 389 -18.73 22.47 38.26
C GLN A 389 -20.13 22.82 37.73
N VAL A 390 -20.30 24.02 37.16
CA VAL A 390 -21.60 24.55 36.71
C VAL A 390 -21.43 25.20 35.35
N ILE A 391 -22.34 24.89 34.43
CA ILE A 391 -22.44 25.53 33.11
C ILE A 391 -23.81 26.18 33.04
N ASN A 392 -23.84 27.51 32.91
CA ASN A 392 -25.07 28.26 32.71
C ASN A 392 -25.21 28.58 31.23
N VAL A 393 -26.35 28.20 30.64
CA VAL A 393 -26.72 28.54 29.26
C VAL A 393 -27.87 29.53 29.35
N TRP A 394 -27.68 30.71 28.78
CA TRP A 394 -28.62 31.82 28.82
C TRP A 394 -29.35 31.96 27.49
#